data_AF-A0A3A8JFP8-F1
#
_entry.id   AF-A0A3A8JFP8-F1
#
_cell.length_a   1.000
_cell.length_b   1.000
_cell.length_c   1.000
_cell.angle_alpha   90.00
_cell.angle_beta   90.00
_cell.angle_gamma   90.00
#
_symmetry.space_group_name_H-M   'P 1'
#
loop_
_entity.id
_entity.type
_entity.pdbx_description
1 polymer ?
#
loop_
_entity_poly.entity_id
_entity_poly.type
_entity_poly.pdbx_seq_one_letter_code
_entity_poly.pdbx_strand_id
1 'polypeptide(L)'
;MGTWLNVAFIQSADIARVERELSRLLVEAGRRLTTPRPRTPERSDRMQYGLGDEVQRWGLAGFHGAPGWTVLRTAPFELLMQGTPPLLARLSSRLGVPAFQYNIYDSTPAFLMEVDAAGRVELSGFVGSDVMRYWNGEPPMERSWTRFHLIDPTAVAAWAESAMPEARVTEWISPSSANPPRTEFDKFFESQQADLAQWLGQVGTRIAPGSQEWSVHPAHIVRRLAQAGSTFLSADECVEPAIKTVFGGPNAEHCDNLFLVETLVPHAPMPVDGFVLYAEAGNP
;
A
#
# COMPACT_ATOMS: atom_id res chain seq x y z
N MET A 1 -5.79 -18.55 -0.84
CA MET A 1 -6.39 -17.26 -0.43
C MET A 1 -5.94 -16.26 -1.46
N GLY A 2 -6.82 -15.37 -1.93
CA GLY A 2 -6.38 -14.33 -2.87
C GLY A 2 -5.49 -13.30 -2.17
N THR A 3 -4.82 -12.48 -2.99
CA THR A 3 -3.89 -11.46 -2.54
C THR A 3 -4.65 -10.24 -2.06
N TRP A 4 -4.52 -9.93 -0.76
CA TRP A 4 -5.11 -8.75 -0.14
C TRP A 4 -4.06 -7.99 0.66
N LEU A 5 -3.92 -6.70 0.37
CA LEU A 5 -2.96 -5.80 1.02
C LEU A 5 -3.61 -4.46 1.32
N ASN A 6 -3.39 -3.94 2.52
CA ASN A 6 -3.68 -2.55 2.89
C ASN A 6 -2.55 -2.00 3.76
N VAL A 7 -1.61 -1.28 3.15
CA VAL A 7 -0.42 -0.74 3.83
C VAL A 7 -0.33 0.77 3.67
N ALA A 8 -0.04 1.49 4.75
CA ALA A 8 0.29 2.90 4.66
C ALA A 8 1.74 3.16 5.07
N PHE A 9 2.33 4.19 4.47
CA PHE A 9 3.69 4.64 4.74
C PHE A 9 3.68 6.15 4.93
N ILE A 10 4.29 6.60 6.02
CA ILE A 10 4.46 8.01 6.38
C ILE A 10 5.93 8.36 6.20
N GLN A 11 6.26 9.46 5.51
CA GLN A 11 7.65 9.91 5.35
C GLN A 11 8.17 10.59 6.63
N SER A 12 8.20 9.84 7.73
CA SER A 12 8.76 10.24 9.02
C SER A 12 9.55 9.08 9.62
N ALA A 13 10.75 9.35 10.12
CA ALA A 13 11.50 8.42 10.97
C ALA A 13 11.13 8.55 12.47
N ASP A 14 10.45 9.64 12.86
CA ASP A 14 10.04 9.89 14.25
C ASP A 14 8.72 9.17 14.53
N ILE A 15 8.81 7.88 14.85
CA ILE A 15 7.66 7.02 15.18
C ILE A 15 6.88 7.58 16.36
N ALA A 16 7.57 8.08 17.38
CA ALA A 16 6.91 8.63 18.55
C ALA A 16 6.06 9.86 18.19
N ARG A 17 6.49 10.67 17.23
CA ARG A 17 5.67 11.78 16.70
C ARG A 17 4.47 11.26 15.91
N VAL A 18 4.64 10.24 15.07
CA VAL A 18 3.53 9.61 14.36
C VAL A 18 2.48 9.07 15.34
N GLU A 19 2.91 8.33 16.37
CA GLU A 19 2.04 7.82 17.44
C GLU A 19 1.26 8.93 18.14
N ARG A 20 1.96 10.01 18.55
CA ARG A 20 1.35 11.14 19.25
C ARG A 20 0.29 11.84 18.41
N GLU A 21 0.59 12.16 17.14
CA GLU A 21 -0.37 12.84 16.28
C GLU A 21 -1.55 11.94 15.90
N LEU A 22 -1.30 10.65 15.69
CA LEU A 22 -2.36 9.68 15.46
C LEU A 22 -3.27 9.53 16.68
N SER A 23 -2.69 9.41 17.88
CA SER A 23 -3.43 9.39 19.15
C SER A 23 -4.36 10.60 19.31
N ARG A 24 -3.86 11.80 19.00
CA ARG A 24 -4.67 13.03 19.03
C ARG A 24 -5.82 12.99 18.02
N LEU A 25 -5.57 12.55 16.80
CA LEU A 25 -6.61 12.43 15.78
C LEU A 25 -7.71 11.44 16.17
N LEU A 26 -7.35 10.33 16.81
CA LEU A 26 -8.32 9.36 17.32
C LEU A 26 -9.21 9.99 18.41
N VAL A 27 -8.61 10.71 19.36
CA VAL A 27 -9.35 11.41 20.42
C VAL A 27 -10.26 12.51 19.86
N GLU A 28 -9.78 13.28 18.90
CA GLU A 28 -10.58 14.31 18.21
C GLU A 28 -11.71 13.72 17.38
N ALA A 29 -11.55 12.49 16.88
CA ALA A 29 -12.63 11.71 16.27
C ALA A 29 -13.63 11.14 17.29
N GLY A 30 -13.58 11.58 18.56
CA GLY A 30 -14.48 11.14 19.63
C GLY A 30 -14.18 9.73 20.14
N ARG A 31 -12.99 9.18 19.84
CA ARG A 31 -12.59 7.86 20.29
C ARG A 31 -11.85 7.91 21.62
N ARG A 32 -12.03 6.88 22.44
CA ARG A 32 -11.29 6.69 23.69
C ARG A 32 -10.15 5.71 23.46
N LEU A 33 -8.92 6.12 23.75
CA LEU A 33 -7.77 5.22 23.71
C LEU A 33 -7.88 4.18 24.82
N THR A 34 -7.61 2.91 24.48
CA THR A 34 -7.70 1.78 25.41
C THR A 34 -6.52 0.82 25.23
N THR A 35 -6.35 -0.07 26.21
CA THR A 35 -5.40 -1.18 26.15
C THR A 35 -6.18 -2.48 26.32
N PRO A 36 -6.80 -2.99 25.24
CA PRO A 36 -7.63 -4.17 25.32
C PRO A 36 -6.78 -5.40 25.65
N ARG A 37 -7.40 -6.38 26.30
CA ARG A 37 -6.77 -7.68 26.53
C ARG A 37 -6.74 -8.49 25.22
N PRO A 38 -5.78 -9.40 25.05
CA PRO A 38 -5.80 -10.38 23.96
C PRO A 38 -7.16 -11.10 23.89
N ARG A 39 -7.60 -11.38 22.67
CA ARG A 39 -8.88 -12.03 22.37
C ARG A 39 -8.76 -13.00 21.20
N THR A 40 -9.72 -13.90 21.09
CA THR A 40 -9.91 -14.72 19.89
C THR A 40 -10.69 -13.90 18.85
N PRO A 41 -10.20 -13.78 17.60
CA PRO A 41 -10.94 -13.16 16.51
C PRO A 41 -12.27 -13.88 16.21
N GLU A 42 -13.28 -13.13 15.80
CA GLU A 42 -14.51 -13.73 15.26
C GLU A 42 -14.27 -14.23 13.83
N ARG A 43 -15.10 -15.20 13.37
CA ARG A 43 -15.00 -15.72 11.98
C ARG A 43 -15.15 -14.63 10.91
N SER A 44 -15.93 -13.59 11.20
CA SER A 44 -16.13 -12.41 10.36
C SER A 44 -15.94 -11.16 11.21
N ASP A 45 -14.70 -10.94 11.67
CA ASP A 45 -14.38 -9.86 12.59
C ASP A 45 -14.58 -8.48 11.96
N ARG A 46 -15.32 -7.60 12.63
CA ARG A 46 -15.53 -6.22 12.14
C ARG A 46 -14.26 -5.39 12.14
N MET A 47 -13.28 -5.73 12.99
CA MET A 47 -11.95 -5.10 12.91
C MET A 47 -11.20 -5.48 11.63
N GLN A 48 -11.66 -6.51 10.91
CA GLN A 48 -11.13 -6.90 9.63
C GLN A 48 -11.96 -6.32 8.47
N TYR A 49 -13.29 -6.51 8.50
CA TYR A 49 -14.15 -6.26 7.33
C TYR A 49 -15.10 -5.06 7.46
N GLY A 50 -15.19 -4.44 8.64
CA GLY A 50 -16.13 -3.35 8.89
C GLY A 50 -15.61 -1.99 8.40
N LEU A 51 -16.52 -1.03 8.24
CA LEU A 51 -16.18 0.34 7.82
C LEU A 51 -16.12 1.25 9.04
N GLY A 52 -14.96 1.87 9.31
CA GLY A 52 -14.77 2.99 10.26
C GLY A 52 -15.73 2.99 11.43
N ASP A 53 -16.73 3.87 11.37
CA ASP A 53 -17.67 4.09 12.47
C ASP A 53 -18.58 2.91 12.82
N GLU A 54 -18.76 1.95 11.91
CA GLU A 54 -19.42 0.66 12.20
C GLU A 54 -18.59 -0.23 13.14
N VAL A 55 -17.28 0.01 13.18
CA VAL A 55 -16.33 -0.71 14.01
C VAL A 55 -16.19 -0.01 15.35
N GLN A 56 -16.67 -0.68 16.39
CA GLN A 56 -16.61 -0.17 17.77
C GLN A 56 -15.18 0.05 18.24
N ARG A 57 -14.23 -0.77 17.80
CA ARG A 57 -12.81 -0.66 18.17
C ARG A 57 -11.93 -0.59 16.94
N TRP A 58 -11.16 0.48 16.83
CA TRP A 58 -10.08 0.60 15.86
C TRP A 58 -8.78 0.12 16.49
N GLY A 59 -7.99 -0.62 15.71
CA GLY A 59 -6.61 -0.96 16.03
C GLY A 59 -5.67 -0.31 15.02
N LEU A 60 -4.60 0.30 15.47
CA LEU A 60 -3.59 0.92 14.62
C LEU A 60 -2.21 0.54 15.16
N ALA A 61 -1.31 0.13 14.29
CA ALA A 61 0.09 -0.09 14.63
C ALA A 61 0.99 0.75 13.74
N GLY A 62 2.12 1.17 14.30
CA GLY A 62 3.18 1.81 13.54
C GLY A 62 4.56 1.31 13.92
N PHE A 63 5.41 1.08 12.94
CA PHE A 63 6.77 0.57 13.11
C PHE A 63 7.71 1.13 12.03
N HIS A 64 9.01 0.94 12.20
CA HIS A 64 10.00 1.49 11.28
C HIS A 64 9.87 0.83 9.91
N GLY A 65 9.86 1.63 8.85
CA GLY A 65 10.03 1.15 7.48
C GLY A 65 11.49 1.27 7.03
N ALA A 66 11.67 1.52 5.74
CA ALA A 66 12.93 2.03 5.20
C ALA A 66 13.33 3.36 5.87
N PRO A 67 14.61 3.78 5.79
CA PRO A 67 15.07 5.02 6.40
C PRO A 67 14.22 6.22 5.98
N GLY A 68 13.74 6.98 6.99
CA GLY A 68 12.85 8.11 6.76
C GLY A 68 11.36 7.75 6.66
N TRP A 69 10.99 6.47 6.77
CA TRP A 69 9.62 6.00 6.65
C TRP A 69 9.13 5.27 7.90
N THR A 70 7.85 5.47 8.23
CA THR A 70 7.10 4.71 9.22
C THR A 70 6.00 3.94 8.49
N VAL A 71 5.92 2.64 8.71
CA VAL A 71 4.81 1.81 8.22
C VAL A 71 3.64 1.95 9.20
N LEU A 72 2.43 2.08 8.68
CA LEU A 72 1.19 2.04 9.45
C LEU A 72 0.29 0.91 8.97
N ARG A 73 -0.28 0.18 9.93
CA ARG A 73 -1.25 -0.90 9.73
C ARG A 73 -2.52 -0.56 10.51
N THR A 74 -3.70 -0.77 9.94
CA THR A 74 -4.97 -0.44 10.60
C THR A 74 -6.04 -1.51 10.47
N ALA A 75 -6.76 -1.73 11.56
CA ALA A 75 -7.92 -2.61 11.67
C ALA A 75 -9.12 -1.74 12.09
N PRO A 76 -10.08 -1.41 11.20
CA PRO A 76 -10.27 -1.96 9.86
C PRO A 76 -9.27 -1.46 8.81
N PHE A 77 -9.14 -2.23 7.72
CA PHE A 77 -8.11 -2.07 6.69
C PHE A 77 -8.08 -0.70 6.03
N GLU A 78 -9.24 -0.15 5.70
CA GLU A 78 -9.32 1.15 5.02
C GLU A 78 -9.49 2.33 5.98
N LEU A 79 -9.29 2.15 7.30
CA LEU A 79 -9.54 3.21 8.28
C LEU A 79 -8.85 4.54 7.94
N LEU A 80 -7.61 4.47 7.45
CA LEU A 80 -6.82 5.65 7.09
C LEU A 80 -7.40 6.44 5.90
N MET A 81 -8.21 5.81 5.06
CA MET A 81 -8.86 6.44 3.92
C MET A 81 -10.20 7.11 4.25
N GLN A 82 -10.69 6.92 5.48
CA GLN A 82 -12.04 7.32 5.84
C GLN A 82 -12.10 8.69 6.53
N GLY A 83 -13.28 9.29 6.44
CA GLY A 83 -13.56 10.65 6.92
C GLY A 83 -13.32 11.72 5.85
N THR A 84 -13.74 12.95 6.14
CA THR A 84 -13.60 14.09 5.23
C THR A 84 -12.99 15.27 5.99
N PRO A 85 -11.71 15.61 5.79
CA PRO A 85 -10.73 14.89 4.94
C PRO A 85 -10.33 13.51 5.51
N PRO A 86 -9.77 12.59 4.68
CA PRO A 86 -9.31 11.27 5.12
C PRO A 86 -8.38 11.32 6.33
N LEU A 87 -8.40 10.28 7.17
CA LEU A 87 -7.54 10.22 8.36
C LEU A 87 -6.05 10.33 8.01
N LEU A 88 -5.59 9.68 6.92
CA LEU A 88 -4.22 9.81 6.43
C LEU A 88 -3.89 11.25 6.04
N ALA A 89 -4.82 11.95 5.40
CA ALA A 89 -4.62 13.34 4.99
C ALA A 89 -4.47 14.28 6.19
N ARG A 90 -5.29 14.08 7.22
CA ARG A 90 -5.20 14.82 8.48
C ARG A 90 -3.87 14.54 9.20
N LEU A 91 -3.44 13.28 9.23
CA LEU A 91 -2.16 12.89 9.84
C LEU A 91 -0.96 13.50 9.09
N SER A 92 -0.94 13.37 7.77
CA SER A 92 0.06 13.95 6.86
C SER A 92 0.21 15.46 7.09
N SER A 93 -0.92 16.18 7.11
CA SER A 93 -0.97 17.63 7.34
C SER A 93 -0.41 18.04 8.70
N ARG A 94 -0.73 17.29 9.78
CA ARG A 94 -0.20 17.55 11.13
C ARG A 94 1.29 17.29 11.26
N LEU A 95 1.77 16.25 10.59
CA LEU A 95 3.18 15.90 10.58
C LEU A 95 3.98 16.84 9.67
N GLY A 96 3.34 17.45 8.68
CA GLY A 96 3.99 18.27 7.66
C GLY A 96 4.90 17.44 6.76
N VAL A 97 4.54 16.17 6.52
CA VAL A 97 5.30 15.23 5.69
C VAL A 97 4.36 14.46 4.77
N PRO A 98 4.80 14.04 3.57
CA PRO A 98 4.01 13.18 2.69
C PRO A 98 3.71 11.80 3.30
N ALA A 99 2.64 11.19 2.80
CA ALA A 99 2.21 9.85 3.15
C ALA A 99 1.52 9.17 1.96
N PHE A 100 1.48 7.85 1.95
CA PHE A 100 0.59 7.12 1.03
C PHE A 100 0.02 5.86 1.66
N GLN A 101 -1.06 5.39 1.07
CA GLN A 101 -1.61 4.07 1.31
C GLN A 101 -1.73 3.33 -0.02
N TYR A 102 -1.22 2.11 -0.05
CA TYR A 102 -1.35 1.20 -1.18
C TYR A 102 -2.24 0.02 -0.81
N ASN A 103 -3.27 -0.20 -1.62
CA ASN A 103 -4.24 -1.26 -1.43
C ASN A 103 -4.35 -2.13 -2.68
N ILE A 104 -4.41 -3.44 -2.50
CA ILE A 104 -4.74 -4.44 -3.53
C ILE A 104 -5.81 -5.36 -2.97
N TYR A 105 -6.81 -5.70 -3.77
CA TYR A 105 -7.86 -6.64 -3.40
C TYR A 105 -7.90 -7.82 -4.35
N ASP A 106 -8.44 -8.93 -3.86
CA ASP A 106 -8.85 -10.06 -4.70
C ASP A 106 -9.69 -9.52 -5.87
N SER A 107 -9.43 -10.02 -7.09
CA SER A 107 -10.20 -9.75 -8.32
C SER A 107 -10.01 -8.41 -9.05
N THR A 108 -8.79 -7.85 -9.06
CA THR A 108 -8.29 -6.76 -9.95
C THR A 108 -8.12 -5.35 -9.35
N PRO A 109 -8.85 -4.90 -8.30
CA PRO A 109 -8.64 -3.55 -7.79
C PRO A 109 -7.28 -3.38 -7.10
N ALA A 110 -6.51 -2.42 -7.60
CA ALA A 110 -5.29 -1.96 -6.95
C ALA A 110 -5.27 -0.44 -7.05
N PHE A 111 -5.08 0.24 -5.94
CA PHE A 111 -5.01 1.69 -5.96
C PHE A 111 -4.00 2.22 -4.95
N LEU A 112 -3.55 3.43 -5.23
CA LEU A 112 -2.60 4.18 -4.45
C LEU A 112 -3.23 5.53 -4.10
N MET A 113 -3.34 5.80 -2.81
CA MET A 113 -3.73 7.11 -2.29
C MET A 113 -2.49 7.80 -1.76
N GLU A 114 -2.11 8.90 -2.38
CA GLU A 114 -1.01 9.75 -1.92
C GLU A 114 -1.57 10.98 -1.23
N VAL A 115 -0.82 11.46 -0.24
CA VAL A 115 -1.10 12.71 0.45
C VAL A 115 0.19 13.51 0.57
N ASP A 116 0.16 14.78 0.21
CA ASP A 116 1.28 15.68 0.48
C ASP A 116 1.24 16.24 1.92
N ALA A 117 2.28 17.00 2.27
CA ALA A 117 2.45 17.63 3.57
C ALA A 117 1.35 18.67 3.91
N ALA A 118 0.60 19.17 2.92
CA ALA A 118 -0.52 20.08 3.15
C ALA A 118 -1.85 19.33 3.33
N GLY A 119 -1.88 18.02 3.09
CA GLY A 119 -3.10 17.20 3.16
C GLY A 119 -3.84 17.11 1.82
N ARG A 120 -3.25 17.56 0.70
CA ARG A 120 -3.84 17.33 -0.62
C ARG A 120 -3.69 15.86 -0.98
N VAL A 121 -4.77 15.29 -1.49
CA VAL A 121 -4.86 13.88 -1.86
C VAL A 121 -4.76 13.73 -3.38
N GLU A 122 -3.96 12.77 -3.83
CA GLU A 122 -3.95 12.26 -5.22
C GLU A 122 -4.27 10.76 -5.21
N LEU A 123 -4.93 10.30 -6.27
CA LEU A 123 -5.35 8.91 -6.41
C LEU A 123 -4.90 8.37 -7.76
N SER A 124 -4.38 7.14 -7.76
CA SER A 124 -4.05 6.41 -8.98
C SER A 124 -4.35 4.92 -8.85
N GLY A 125 -4.51 4.22 -9.96
CA GLY A 125 -4.77 2.79 -10.02
C GLY A 125 -6.18 2.41 -10.47
N PHE A 126 -6.44 1.11 -10.49
CA PHE A 126 -7.68 0.50 -10.96
C PHE A 126 -8.67 0.30 -9.81
N VAL A 127 -9.82 0.95 -9.91
CA VAL A 127 -10.92 0.83 -8.95
C VAL A 127 -12.01 -0.06 -9.55
N GLY A 128 -12.20 -1.27 -8.99
CA GLY A 128 -13.38 -2.10 -9.29
C GLY A 128 -14.62 -1.57 -8.57
N SER A 129 -15.81 -2.04 -8.98
CA SER A 129 -17.11 -1.57 -8.44
C SER A 129 -17.25 -1.72 -6.92
N ASP A 130 -16.56 -2.69 -6.30
CA ASP A 130 -16.65 -2.95 -4.85
C ASP A 130 -15.81 -1.99 -3.98
N VAL A 131 -14.92 -1.20 -4.58
CA VAL A 131 -14.07 -0.26 -3.80
C VAL A 131 -14.84 1.02 -3.42
N MET A 132 -15.97 1.29 -4.08
CA MET A 132 -16.89 2.40 -3.76
C MET A 132 -17.29 2.46 -2.29
N ARG A 133 -17.34 1.31 -1.61
CA ARG A 133 -17.77 1.21 -0.21
C ARG A 133 -16.78 1.81 0.79
N TYR A 134 -15.52 2.00 0.38
CA TYR A 134 -14.43 2.40 1.28
C TYR A 134 -14.12 3.90 1.24
N TRP A 135 -14.87 4.65 0.43
CA TRP A 135 -14.60 6.05 0.16
C TRP A 135 -15.87 6.90 0.30
N ASN A 136 -15.72 8.08 0.89
CA ASN A 136 -16.80 9.07 1.02
C ASN A 136 -16.86 9.96 -0.24
N GLY A 137 -16.90 9.38 -1.45
CA GLY A 137 -16.94 10.13 -2.72
C GLY A 137 -16.98 9.28 -3.99
N GLU A 138 -16.99 9.93 -5.16
CA GLU A 138 -16.83 9.24 -6.45
C GLU A 138 -15.34 8.95 -6.71
N PRO A 139 -14.94 7.70 -7.01
CA PRO A 139 -13.58 7.41 -7.42
C PRO A 139 -13.30 8.06 -8.78
N PRO A 140 -12.03 8.26 -9.14
CA PRO A 140 -11.69 8.60 -10.52
C PRO A 140 -12.29 7.53 -11.44
N MET A 141 -13.27 7.91 -12.26
CA MET A 141 -13.90 7.04 -13.27
C MET A 141 -12.88 6.58 -14.33
N GLU A 142 -11.77 7.31 -14.46
CA GLU A 142 -10.67 6.96 -15.35
C GLU A 142 -9.77 5.92 -14.69
N ARG A 143 -9.69 4.75 -15.33
CA ARG A 143 -8.71 3.71 -15.05
C ARG A 143 -7.31 4.30 -15.29
N SER A 144 -6.71 4.88 -14.27
CA SER A 144 -5.33 5.36 -14.33
C SER A 144 -4.40 4.26 -13.84
N TRP A 145 -3.19 4.22 -14.37
CA TRP A 145 -2.17 3.32 -13.87
C TRP A 145 -1.77 3.70 -12.45
N THR A 146 -1.50 2.70 -11.61
CA THR A 146 -0.91 2.95 -10.28
C THR A 146 0.41 3.70 -10.47
N ARG A 147 0.47 4.91 -9.93
CA ARG A 147 1.57 5.84 -10.15
C ARG A 147 1.71 6.81 -8.98
N PHE A 148 2.96 7.09 -8.57
CA PHE A 148 3.28 8.19 -7.68
C PHE A 148 3.26 9.54 -8.43
N HIS A 149 2.48 10.48 -7.89
CA HIS A 149 2.30 11.85 -8.37
C HIS A 149 2.81 12.88 -7.36
N LEU A 150 2.65 12.62 -6.06
CA LEU A 150 3.05 13.52 -4.98
C LEU A 150 4.35 13.08 -4.32
N ILE A 151 4.60 11.78 -4.27
CA ILE A 151 5.77 11.21 -3.62
C ILE A 151 6.88 11.01 -4.65
N ASP A 152 8.08 11.47 -4.28
CA ASP A 152 9.31 11.10 -4.97
C ASP A 152 9.97 9.90 -4.27
N PRO A 153 9.93 8.69 -4.86
CA PRO A 153 10.52 7.52 -4.25
C PRO A 153 12.02 7.36 -4.54
N THR A 154 12.66 8.32 -5.20
CA THR A 154 14.05 8.19 -5.70
C THR A 154 15.04 7.87 -4.58
N ALA A 155 14.93 8.58 -3.45
CA ALA A 155 15.84 8.39 -2.32
C ALA A 155 15.69 6.99 -1.69
N VAL A 156 14.45 6.53 -1.45
CA VAL A 156 14.19 5.22 -0.84
C VAL A 156 14.54 4.08 -1.79
N ALA A 157 14.32 4.26 -3.10
CA ALA A 157 14.72 3.31 -4.12
C ALA A 157 16.26 3.17 -4.20
N ALA A 158 17.00 4.28 -4.15
CA ALA A 158 18.46 4.26 -4.13
C ALA A 158 19.03 3.58 -2.87
N TRP A 159 18.41 3.85 -1.71
CA TRP A 159 18.74 3.14 -0.49
C TRP A 159 18.51 1.62 -0.65
N ALA A 160 17.36 1.22 -1.18
CA ALA A 160 17.01 -0.19 -1.31
C ALA A 160 18.01 -0.96 -2.18
N GLU A 161 18.47 -0.39 -3.29
CA GLU A 161 19.52 -1.01 -4.13
C GLU A 161 20.83 -1.22 -3.39
N SER A 162 21.22 -0.26 -2.56
CA SER A 162 22.46 -0.36 -1.79
C SER A 162 22.34 -1.29 -0.60
N ALA A 163 21.20 -1.29 0.09
CA ALA A 163 20.99 -2.03 1.33
C ALA A 163 20.57 -3.49 1.09
N MET A 164 19.92 -3.76 -0.05
CA MET A 164 19.35 -5.06 -0.40
C MET A 164 19.72 -5.46 -1.84
N PRO A 165 21.02 -5.51 -2.20
CA PRO A 165 21.46 -5.72 -3.58
C PRO A 165 20.97 -7.03 -4.21
N GLU A 166 20.59 -8.01 -3.40
CA GLU A 166 20.07 -9.31 -3.82
C GLU A 166 18.53 -9.38 -3.89
N ALA A 167 17.81 -8.30 -3.54
CA ALA A 167 16.35 -8.30 -3.62
C ALA A 167 15.90 -8.40 -5.08
N ARG A 168 14.96 -9.30 -5.34
CA ARG A 168 14.44 -9.56 -6.68
C ARG A 168 12.92 -9.69 -6.62
N VAL A 169 12.29 -9.13 -7.64
CA VAL A 169 10.90 -9.39 -7.99
C VAL A 169 10.93 -10.08 -9.35
N THR A 170 10.14 -11.13 -9.49
CA THR A 170 10.16 -12.02 -10.64
C THR A 170 8.75 -12.19 -11.18
N GLU A 171 8.57 -12.07 -12.49
CA GLU A 171 7.28 -12.22 -13.17
C GLU A 171 7.48 -12.91 -14.52
N TRP A 172 6.40 -13.45 -15.07
CA TRP A 172 6.36 -14.08 -16.39
C TRP A 172 5.86 -13.09 -17.45
N ILE A 173 6.61 -12.92 -18.55
CA ILE A 173 6.05 -12.27 -19.74
C ILE A 173 5.19 -13.31 -20.46
N SER A 174 3.87 -13.11 -20.46
CA SER A 174 3.00 -13.89 -21.35
C SER A 174 3.49 -13.75 -22.80
N PRO A 175 3.64 -14.84 -23.56
CA PRO A 175 4.06 -14.75 -24.96
C PRO A 175 3.11 -13.84 -25.73
N SER A 176 3.66 -12.96 -26.57
CA SER A 176 2.87 -12.32 -27.63
C SER A 176 2.16 -13.42 -28.43
N SER A 177 0.84 -13.31 -28.54
CA SER A 177 0.04 -14.21 -29.35
C SER A 177 0.52 -14.18 -30.79
N ALA A 178 0.75 -15.34 -31.41
CA ALA A 178 1.07 -15.43 -32.84
C ALA A 178 -0.07 -14.95 -33.76
N ASN A 179 -1.28 -14.77 -33.20
CA ASN A 179 -2.41 -14.20 -33.91
C ASN A 179 -2.37 -12.67 -33.83
N PRO A 180 -2.68 -11.96 -34.93
CA PRO A 180 -2.79 -10.50 -34.90
C PRO A 180 -3.87 -10.05 -33.91
N PRO A 181 -3.69 -8.88 -33.25
CA PRO A 181 -4.64 -8.35 -32.28
C PRO A 181 -6.00 -8.14 -32.95
N ARG A 182 -7.05 -8.71 -32.36
CA ARG A 182 -8.41 -8.72 -32.95
C ARG A 182 -9.28 -7.60 -32.40
N THR A 183 -8.90 -7.03 -31.27
CA THR A 183 -9.62 -5.97 -30.57
C THR A 183 -8.69 -4.80 -30.21
N GLU A 184 -9.25 -3.64 -29.92
CA GLU A 184 -8.49 -2.50 -29.36
C GLU A 184 -7.85 -2.85 -28.01
N PHE A 185 -8.47 -3.76 -27.25
CA PHE A 185 -7.92 -4.29 -26.01
C PHE A 185 -6.65 -5.13 -26.26
N ASP A 186 -6.64 -5.97 -27.30
CA ASP A 186 -5.46 -6.75 -27.67
C ASP A 186 -4.29 -5.86 -28.09
N LYS A 187 -4.55 -4.83 -28.92
CA LYS A 187 -3.53 -3.84 -29.32
C LYS A 187 -2.95 -3.10 -28.14
N PHE A 188 -3.82 -2.70 -27.20
CA PHE A 188 -3.41 -2.06 -25.97
C PHE A 188 -2.50 -2.97 -25.14
N PHE A 189 -2.88 -4.24 -24.96
CA PHE A 189 -2.10 -5.21 -24.21
C PHE A 189 -0.74 -5.50 -24.86
N GLU A 190 -0.67 -5.66 -26.18
CA GLU A 190 0.59 -5.82 -26.92
C GLU A 190 1.52 -4.60 -26.77
N SER A 191 0.96 -3.39 -26.82
CA SER A 191 1.71 -2.15 -26.57
C SER A 191 2.30 -2.12 -25.15
N GLN A 192 1.54 -2.55 -24.14
CA GLN A 192 2.04 -2.67 -22.76
C GLN A 192 3.17 -3.69 -22.64
N GLN A 193 3.05 -4.84 -23.29
CA GLN A 193 4.11 -5.85 -23.29
C GLN A 193 5.40 -5.34 -23.96
N ALA A 194 5.27 -4.61 -25.07
CA ALA A 194 6.41 -4.03 -25.78
C ALA A 194 7.13 -2.99 -24.92
N ASP A 195 6.41 -2.09 -24.25
CA ASP A 195 7.01 -1.10 -23.35
C ASP A 195 7.60 -1.73 -22.08
N LEU A 196 7.01 -2.81 -21.57
CA LEU A 196 7.59 -3.61 -20.49
C LEU A 196 8.92 -4.23 -20.92
N ALA A 197 8.96 -4.91 -22.07
CA ALA A 197 10.17 -5.53 -22.59
C ALA A 197 11.26 -4.50 -22.89
N GLN A 198 10.90 -3.34 -23.44
CA GLN A 198 11.85 -2.24 -23.69
C GLN A 198 12.47 -1.74 -22.39
N TRP A 199 11.67 -1.47 -21.35
CA TRP A 199 12.18 -1.04 -20.06
C TRP A 199 13.06 -2.11 -19.39
N LEU A 200 12.64 -3.38 -19.41
CA LEU A 200 13.46 -4.48 -18.87
C LEU A 200 14.84 -4.54 -19.54
N GLY A 201 14.91 -4.27 -20.84
CA GLY A 201 16.17 -4.12 -21.57
C GLY A 201 17.02 -2.94 -21.09
N GLN A 202 16.41 -1.82 -20.73
CA GLN A 202 17.12 -0.62 -20.23
C GLN A 202 17.72 -0.82 -18.83
N VAL A 203 17.01 -1.53 -17.94
CA VAL A 203 17.50 -1.81 -16.58
C VAL A 203 18.47 -2.99 -16.52
N GLY A 204 18.81 -3.59 -17.68
CA GLY A 204 19.77 -4.69 -17.77
C GLY A 204 19.24 -6.03 -17.22
N THR A 205 17.92 -6.19 -17.15
CA THR A 205 17.29 -7.41 -16.67
C THR A 205 17.65 -8.59 -17.58
N ARG A 206 18.00 -9.73 -16.97
CA ARG A 206 18.16 -10.99 -17.68
C ARG A 206 16.80 -11.68 -17.81
N ILE A 207 16.33 -11.85 -19.05
CA ILE A 207 15.25 -12.80 -19.34
C ILE A 207 15.91 -14.17 -19.43
N ALA A 208 15.52 -15.13 -18.57
CA ALA A 208 16.17 -16.43 -18.58
C ALA A 208 15.86 -17.16 -19.91
N PRO A 209 16.88 -17.66 -20.65
CA PRO A 209 16.68 -18.30 -21.95
C PRO A 209 15.66 -19.44 -21.86
N GLY A 210 14.59 -19.36 -22.65
CA GLY A 210 13.55 -20.39 -22.71
C GLY A 210 12.47 -20.32 -21.62
N SER A 211 12.57 -19.41 -20.65
CA SER A 211 11.60 -19.32 -19.54
C SER A 211 10.60 -18.18 -19.65
N GLN A 212 10.80 -17.15 -20.48
CA GLN A 212 9.99 -15.91 -20.49
C GLN A 212 9.85 -15.21 -19.12
N GLU A 213 10.58 -15.68 -18.11
CA GLU A 213 10.64 -15.13 -16.77
C GLU A 213 11.71 -14.05 -16.72
N TRP A 214 11.38 -12.92 -16.12
CA TRP A 214 12.30 -11.82 -15.88
C TRP A 214 12.40 -11.55 -14.39
N SER A 215 13.55 -11.01 -13.98
CA SER A 215 13.82 -10.68 -12.58
C SER A 215 14.55 -9.34 -12.47
N VAL A 216 13.99 -8.41 -11.69
CA VAL A 216 14.53 -7.06 -11.52
C VAL A 216 14.53 -6.69 -10.03
N HIS A 217 15.46 -5.82 -9.65
CA HIS A 217 15.48 -5.27 -8.31
C HIS A 217 14.22 -4.39 -8.04
N PRO A 218 13.53 -4.55 -6.91
CA PRO A 218 12.25 -3.87 -6.62
C PRO A 218 12.33 -2.33 -6.67
N ALA A 219 13.50 -1.75 -6.40
CA ALA A 219 13.71 -0.30 -6.55
C ALA A 219 13.45 0.20 -7.98
N HIS A 220 13.76 -0.58 -9.01
CA HIS A 220 13.47 -0.17 -10.39
C HIS A 220 11.97 -0.13 -10.67
N ILE A 221 11.20 -1.08 -10.11
CA ILE A 221 9.73 -1.06 -10.17
C ILE A 221 9.21 0.20 -9.48
N VAL A 222 9.65 0.48 -8.26
CA VAL A 222 9.22 1.68 -7.52
C VAL A 222 9.58 2.98 -8.24
N ARG A 223 10.76 3.09 -8.84
CA ARG A 223 11.10 4.26 -9.68
C ARG A 223 10.21 4.35 -10.90
N ARG A 224 9.90 3.22 -11.54
CA ARG A 224 9.00 3.19 -12.70
C ARG A 224 7.63 3.74 -12.34
N LEU A 225 7.10 3.41 -11.16
CA LEU A 225 5.82 3.94 -10.67
C LEU A 225 5.81 5.48 -10.51
N ALA A 226 6.95 6.18 -10.48
CA ALA A 226 6.97 7.65 -10.48
C ALA A 226 7.07 8.26 -11.90
N GLN A 227 7.45 7.46 -12.90
CA GLN A 227 7.71 7.93 -14.26
C GLN A 227 6.43 8.18 -15.05
N ALA A 228 6.48 9.17 -15.96
CA ALA A 228 5.39 9.44 -16.87
C ALA A 228 5.23 8.32 -17.89
N GLY A 229 3.99 7.88 -18.12
CA GLY A 229 3.69 6.80 -19.07
C GLY A 229 4.04 5.39 -18.57
N SER A 230 4.16 5.18 -17.25
CA SER A 230 4.41 3.86 -16.66
C SER A 230 3.51 2.75 -17.22
N THR A 231 4.08 1.56 -17.43
CA THR A 231 3.37 0.37 -17.93
C THR A 231 2.41 -0.23 -16.93
N PHE A 232 1.50 -1.04 -17.46
CA PHE A 232 0.90 -2.15 -16.75
C PHE A 232 1.99 -3.04 -16.15
N LEU A 233 2.09 -3.06 -14.83
CA LEU A 233 2.80 -4.07 -14.06
C LEU A 233 1.76 -4.84 -13.27
N SER A 234 1.95 -6.16 -13.15
CA SER A 234 1.08 -6.97 -12.30
C SER A 234 1.10 -6.45 -10.87
N ALA A 235 -0.08 -6.18 -10.30
CA ALA A 235 -0.18 -5.52 -9.01
C ALA A 235 0.28 -6.43 -7.87
N ASP A 236 -0.17 -7.68 -7.87
CA ASP A 236 0.12 -8.70 -6.88
C ASP A 236 1.50 -9.33 -7.06
N GLU A 237 1.91 -9.59 -8.30
CA GLU A 237 3.19 -10.26 -8.57
C GLU A 237 4.38 -9.31 -8.58
N CYS A 238 4.15 -8.01 -8.85
CA CYS A 238 5.24 -7.05 -9.01
C CYS A 238 5.15 -5.80 -8.14
N VAL A 239 4.03 -5.07 -8.19
CA VAL A 239 3.92 -3.78 -7.52
C VAL A 239 3.88 -3.93 -5.99
N GLU A 240 3.08 -4.86 -5.48
CA GLU A 240 3.04 -5.21 -4.05
C GLU A 240 4.43 -5.54 -3.49
N PRO A 241 5.13 -6.58 -3.98
CA PRO A 241 6.39 -6.97 -3.39
C PRO A 241 7.40 -5.83 -3.50
N ALA A 242 7.39 -5.07 -4.60
CA ALA A 242 8.28 -3.93 -4.74
C ALA A 242 8.00 -2.83 -3.71
N ILE A 243 6.74 -2.45 -3.49
CA ILE A 243 6.37 -1.43 -2.48
C ILE A 243 6.72 -1.92 -1.07
N LYS A 244 6.34 -3.16 -0.72
CA LYS A 244 6.61 -3.73 0.61
C LYS A 244 8.11 -3.81 0.88
N THR A 245 8.90 -4.30 -0.07
CA THR A 245 10.35 -4.41 0.11
C THR A 245 11.01 -3.04 0.20
N VAL A 246 10.71 -2.12 -0.72
CA VAL A 246 11.40 -0.82 -0.79
C VAL A 246 11.01 0.09 0.37
N PHE A 247 9.72 0.20 0.72
CA PHE A 247 9.27 1.12 1.77
C PHE A 247 9.17 0.46 3.14
N GLY A 248 8.90 -0.84 3.21
CA GLY A 248 8.91 -1.60 4.48
C GLY A 248 10.33 -1.87 4.98
N GLY A 249 11.31 -1.95 4.08
CA GLY A 249 12.72 -2.10 4.42
C GLY A 249 12.96 -3.33 5.31
N PRO A 250 13.66 -3.19 6.46
CA PRO A 250 13.90 -4.32 7.37
C PRO A 250 12.62 -5.00 7.89
N ASN A 251 11.48 -4.30 7.91
CA ASN A 251 10.20 -4.81 8.40
C ASN A 251 9.20 -5.09 7.27
N ALA A 252 9.70 -5.34 6.04
CA ALA A 252 8.86 -5.61 4.87
C ALA A 252 7.91 -6.81 5.06
N GLU A 253 8.31 -7.82 5.83
CA GLU A 253 7.48 -8.99 6.15
C GLU A 253 6.23 -8.64 6.96
N HIS A 254 6.26 -7.55 7.74
CA HIS A 254 5.12 -7.08 8.54
C HIS A 254 4.20 -6.13 7.77
N CYS A 255 4.50 -5.86 6.50
CA CYS A 255 3.69 -5.00 5.64
C CYS A 255 2.50 -5.74 5.00
N ASP A 256 2.26 -7.02 5.32
CA ASP A 256 1.13 -7.79 4.79
C ASP A 256 -0.10 -7.78 5.70
N ASN A 257 -1.21 -8.33 5.20
CA ASN A 257 -2.45 -8.39 5.96
C ASN A 257 -2.43 -9.46 7.08
N LEU A 258 -1.44 -10.38 7.12
CA LEU A 258 -1.28 -11.32 8.23
C LEU A 258 -0.91 -10.58 9.51
N PHE A 259 -0.09 -9.52 9.43
CA PHE A 259 0.20 -8.67 10.60
C PHE A 259 -1.09 -8.24 11.32
N LEU A 260 -2.14 -7.89 10.59
CA LEU A 260 -3.39 -7.47 11.22
C LEU A 260 -4.17 -8.62 11.82
N VAL A 261 -4.30 -9.72 11.08
CA VAL A 261 -5.06 -10.90 11.50
C VAL A 261 -4.40 -11.59 12.70
N GLU A 262 -3.08 -11.51 12.80
CA GLU A 262 -2.28 -12.15 13.84
C GLU A 262 -1.94 -11.21 15.01
N THR A 263 -1.91 -9.89 14.78
CA THR A 263 -1.56 -8.89 15.81
C THR A 263 -2.73 -7.99 16.18
N LEU A 264 -3.21 -7.17 15.24
CA LEU A 264 -4.17 -6.11 15.56
C LEU A 264 -5.54 -6.63 15.96
N VAL A 265 -6.11 -7.56 15.21
CA VAL A 265 -7.43 -8.14 15.46
C VAL A 265 -7.47 -8.93 16.79
N PRO A 266 -6.55 -9.87 17.07
CA PRO A 266 -6.53 -10.60 18.34
C PRO A 266 -5.99 -9.78 19.52
N HIS A 267 -5.50 -8.57 19.29
CA HIS A 267 -4.74 -7.80 20.28
C HIS A 267 -3.53 -8.55 20.84
N ALA A 268 -2.81 -9.25 19.96
CA ALA A 268 -1.60 -9.95 20.33
C ALA A 268 -0.43 -8.95 20.49
N PRO A 269 0.64 -9.34 21.21
CA PRO A 269 1.87 -8.55 21.29
C PRO A 269 2.43 -8.27 19.89
N MET A 270 2.96 -7.06 19.68
CA MET A 270 3.53 -6.68 18.40
C MET A 270 4.85 -7.42 18.16
N PRO A 271 5.07 -8.01 16.96
CA PRO A 271 6.27 -8.79 16.68
C PRO A 271 7.52 -7.92 16.37
N VAL A 272 7.37 -6.59 16.31
CA VAL A 272 8.41 -5.63 15.97
C VAL A 272 8.40 -4.42 16.89
N ASP A 273 9.49 -3.66 16.91
CA ASP A 273 9.59 -2.40 17.64
C ASP A 273 8.74 -1.30 16.98
N GLY A 274 7.97 -0.58 17.80
CA GLY A 274 7.04 0.46 17.35
C GLY A 274 5.96 0.76 18.39
N PHE A 275 4.74 1.07 17.94
CA PHE A 275 3.58 1.29 18.81
C PHE A 275 2.33 0.54 18.32
N VAL A 276 1.39 0.32 19.25
CA VAL A 276 0.03 -0.11 18.96
C VAL A 276 -0.96 0.76 19.74
N LEU A 277 -1.95 1.28 19.04
CA LEU A 277 -3.07 2.05 19.59
C LEU A 277 -4.37 1.29 19.37
N TYR A 278 -5.19 1.24 20.41
CA TYR A 278 -6.59 0.85 20.29
C TYR A 278 -7.49 2.00 20.68
N ALA A 279 -8.53 2.23 19.90
CA ALA A 279 -9.44 3.35 20.05
C ALA A 279 -10.89 2.86 19.96
N GLU A 280 -11.66 3.01 21.04
CA GLU A 280 -13.07 2.62 21.09
C GLU A 280 -13.99 3.81 20.80
N ALA A 281 -15.13 3.57 20.16
CA ALA A 281 -16.21 4.54 20.12
C ALA A 281 -16.58 4.94 21.56
N GLY A 282 -16.79 6.23 21.81
CA GLY A 282 -17.46 6.65 23.05
C GLY A 282 -18.84 5.99 23.12
N ASN A 283 -19.26 5.54 24.31
CA ASN A 283 -20.65 5.12 24.48
C ASN A 283 -21.55 6.31 24.07
N PRO A 284 -22.60 6.09 23.26
CA PRO A 284 -23.59 7.12 22.99
C PRO A 284 -24.26 7.63 24.27
#